data_AF-Q6HGD8-F1
#
_entry.id   AF-Q6HGD8-F1
#
_cell.length_a   1.000
_cell.length_b   1.000
_cell.length_c   1.000
_cell.angle_alpha   90.00
_cell.angle_beta   90.00
_cell.angle_gamma   90.00
#
_symmetry.space_group_name_H-M   'P 1'
#
loop_
_entity.id
_entity.type
_entity.pdbx_description
1 polymer ?
#
loop_
_entity_poly.entity_id
_entity_poly.type
_entity_poly.pdbx_seq_one_letter_code
_entity_poly.pdbx_strand_id
1 'polypeptide(L)'
;MRNKYGRFTPRKLNHRINLRGAVEKEVERLNTLGLTKNEMGPAVAGTFDKNTGKYYFGINNTDGDIPVTLHTIIRDRIENMPSSVRDGYKFTYGAGSHAEVYSLNQALLANHNAQPTDFITHVVRSGKKLKPAGMMMPTYPHCNFITEGFEFSSEVRKIGK
;
A
#
# COMPACT_ATOMS: atom_id res chain seq x y z
N MET A 1 -29.12 -1.14 1.29
CA MET A 1 -27.82 -1.86 1.46
C MET A 1 -27.20 -1.45 2.80
N ARG A 2 -27.26 -2.33 3.81
CA ARG A 2 -26.56 -2.16 5.09
C ARG A 2 -25.17 -2.77 4.92
N ASN A 3 -24.14 -1.92 4.96
CA ASN A 3 -22.76 -2.32 4.75
C ASN A 3 -22.13 -2.73 6.08
N LYS A 4 -21.35 -3.80 6.10
CA LYS A 4 -20.66 -4.38 7.29
C LYS A 4 -19.68 -3.40 7.99
N TYR A 5 -19.50 -2.19 7.46
CA TYR A 5 -18.53 -1.17 7.88
C TYR A 5 -19.12 0.24 8.12
N GLY A 6 -20.44 0.37 8.25
CA GLY A 6 -21.09 1.68 8.42
C GLY A 6 -21.08 2.56 7.16
N ARG A 7 -21.74 3.73 7.22
CA ARG A 7 -21.70 4.73 6.14
C ARG A 7 -20.42 5.57 6.30
N PHE A 8 -19.62 5.69 5.25
CA PHE A 8 -18.53 6.66 5.25
C PHE A 8 -19.09 8.09 5.28
N THR A 9 -18.46 8.96 6.06
CA THR A 9 -18.67 10.41 5.93
C THR A 9 -18.23 10.88 4.54
N PRO A 10 -18.81 11.95 3.98
CA PRO A 10 -18.38 12.52 2.71
C PRO A 10 -16.87 12.80 2.63
N ARG A 11 -16.27 13.31 3.72
CA ARG A 11 -14.83 13.55 3.80
C ARG A 11 -13.99 12.27 3.62
N LYS A 12 -14.31 11.20 4.36
CA LYS A 12 -13.66 9.89 4.22
C LYS A 12 -13.81 9.30 2.80
N LEU A 13 -14.98 9.50 2.17
CA LEU A 13 -15.20 9.07 0.80
C LEU A 13 -14.32 9.85 -0.19
N ASN A 14 -14.25 11.17 -0.05
CA ASN A 14 -13.42 12.03 -0.90
C ASN A 14 -11.93 11.71 -0.75
N HIS A 15 -11.42 11.49 0.46
CA HIS A 15 -10.02 11.05 0.66
C HIS A 15 -9.71 9.76 -0.12
N ARG A 16 -10.63 8.79 -0.10
CA ARG A 16 -10.48 7.52 -0.82
C ARG A 16 -10.52 7.71 -2.34
N ILE A 17 -11.44 8.52 -2.85
CA ILE A 17 -11.53 8.83 -4.29
C ILE A 17 -10.27 9.55 -4.77
N ASN A 18 -9.82 10.55 -4.04
CA ASN A 18 -8.64 11.34 -4.41
C ASN A 18 -7.35 10.50 -4.36
N LEU A 19 -7.20 9.65 -3.34
CA LEU A 19 -6.06 8.73 -3.26
C LEU A 19 -6.05 7.74 -4.43
N ARG A 20 -7.21 7.20 -4.82
CA ARG A 20 -7.29 6.32 -6.00
C ARG A 20 -6.82 7.04 -7.25
N GLY A 21 -7.34 8.24 -7.52
CA GLY A 21 -6.91 9.04 -8.68
C GLY A 21 -5.43 9.43 -8.62
N ALA A 22 -4.87 9.66 -7.43
CA ALA A 22 -3.45 9.95 -7.26
C ALA A 22 -2.57 8.73 -7.60
N VAL A 23 -2.97 7.53 -7.17
CA VAL A 23 -2.27 6.29 -7.49
C VAL A 23 -2.39 5.93 -8.98
N GLU A 24 -3.55 6.17 -9.60
CA GLU A 24 -3.72 5.99 -11.06
C GLU A 24 -2.77 6.88 -11.85
N LYS A 25 -2.66 8.17 -11.48
CA LYS A 25 -1.69 9.10 -12.09
C LYS A 25 -0.24 8.66 -11.88
N GLU A 26 0.08 8.10 -10.72
CA GLU A 26 1.42 7.58 -10.46
C GLU A 26 1.74 6.36 -11.34
N VAL A 27 0.79 5.44 -11.52
CA VAL A 27 0.92 4.33 -12.47
C VAL A 27 1.16 4.85 -13.89
N GLU A 28 0.41 5.86 -14.34
CA GLU A 28 0.63 6.49 -15.64
C GLU A 28 2.03 7.09 -15.76
N ARG A 29 2.46 7.86 -14.75
CA ARG A 29 3.81 8.47 -14.71
C ARG A 29 4.91 7.43 -14.82
N LEU A 30 4.83 6.33 -14.06
CA LEU A 30 5.82 5.24 -14.08
C LEU A 30 5.87 4.56 -15.46
N ASN A 31 4.71 4.37 -16.11
CA ASN A 31 4.65 3.85 -17.48
C ASN A 31 5.27 4.82 -18.50
N THR A 32 5.02 6.13 -18.37
CA THR A 32 5.60 7.16 -19.24
C THR A 32 7.11 7.27 -19.08
N LEU A 33 7.65 7.03 -17.87
CA LEU A 33 9.09 6.95 -17.63
C LEU A 33 9.75 5.72 -18.26
N GLY A 34 8.96 4.79 -18.81
CA GLY A 34 9.48 3.61 -19.49
C GLY A 34 9.94 2.49 -18.54
N LEU A 35 9.56 2.53 -17.26
CA LEU A 35 9.87 1.45 -16.33
C LEU A 35 9.30 0.14 -16.86
N THR A 36 10.17 -0.85 -16.98
CA THR A 36 9.77 -2.21 -17.30
C THR A 36 9.03 -2.84 -16.14
N LYS A 37 8.37 -3.97 -16.42
CA LYS A 37 7.52 -4.63 -15.43
C LYS A 37 8.33 -5.38 -14.38
N ASN A 38 9.58 -5.67 -14.72
CA ASN A 38 10.53 -6.23 -13.78
C ASN A 38 11.05 -5.14 -12.85
N GLU A 39 11.20 -3.89 -13.32
CA GLU A 39 11.61 -2.77 -12.46
C GLU A 39 10.47 -2.28 -11.56
N MET A 40 9.24 -2.21 -12.08
CA MET A 40 8.08 -1.76 -11.30
C MET A 40 7.55 -2.83 -10.33
N GLY A 41 7.83 -4.10 -10.60
CA GLY A 41 7.27 -5.24 -9.86
C GLY A 41 5.74 -5.30 -9.96
N PRO A 42 5.05 -6.08 -9.09
CA PRO A 42 3.62 -6.38 -9.24
C PRO A 42 2.64 -5.27 -8.81
N ALA A 43 3.08 -4.29 -8.01
CA ALA A 43 2.20 -3.33 -7.37
C ALA A 43 2.76 -1.90 -7.39
N VAL A 44 1.82 -0.95 -7.37
CA VAL A 44 2.08 0.46 -7.03
C VAL A 44 1.15 0.79 -5.86
N ALA A 45 1.69 1.46 -4.85
CA ALA A 45 0.95 1.88 -3.68
C ALA A 45 1.06 3.39 -3.47
N GLY A 46 -0.01 3.97 -2.94
CA GLY A 46 -0.03 5.34 -2.45
C GLY A 46 -0.52 5.36 -1.01
N THR A 47 0.15 6.14 -0.15
CA THR A 47 -0.31 6.46 1.19
C THR A 47 -0.64 7.94 1.28
N PHE A 48 -1.88 8.25 1.68
CA PHE A 48 -2.35 9.61 1.91
C PHE A 48 -2.28 9.95 3.39
N ASP A 49 -1.57 11.03 3.72
CA ASP A 49 -1.56 11.63 5.05
C ASP A 49 -2.72 12.64 5.16
N LYS A 50 -3.71 12.32 5.99
CA LYS A 50 -4.92 13.12 6.19
C LYS A 50 -4.66 14.43 6.93
N ASN A 51 -3.53 14.56 7.62
CA ASN A 51 -3.15 15.76 8.36
C ASN A 51 -2.47 16.77 7.43
N THR A 52 -1.60 16.31 6.54
CA THR A 52 -0.81 17.20 5.66
C THR A 52 -1.38 17.33 4.26
N GLY A 53 -2.26 16.42 3.84
CA GLY A 53 -2.80 16.38 2.48
C GLY A 53 -1.82 15.82 1.44
N LYS A 54 -0.68 15.26 1.87
CA LYS A 54 0.38 14.74 0.98
C LYS A 54 0.14 13.27 0.62
N TYR A 55 0.61 12.90 -0.57
CA TYR A 55 0.64 11.52 -1.06
C TYR A 55 2.08 11.05 -1.16
N TYR A 56 2.31 9.81 -0.75
CA TYR A 56 3.60 9.13 -0.80
C TYR A 56 3.44 7.85 -1.60
N PHE A 57 4.34 7.59 -2.53
CA PHE A 57 4.21 6.48 -3.48
C PHE A 57 5.31 5.45 -3.30
N GLY A 58 4.98 4.20 -3.57
CA GLY A 58 5.92 3.09 -3.53
C GLY A 58 5.65 2.11 -4.67
N ILE A 59 6.72 1.52 -5.17
CA ILE A 59 6.70 0.33 -6.03
C ILE A 59 7.39 -0.80 -5.29
N ASN A 60 7.25 -2.04 -5.76
CA ASN A 60 8.01 -3.15 -5.18
C ASN A 60 9.50 -2.98 -5.45
N ASN A 61 10.33 -3.43 -4.51
CA ASN A 61 11.72 -3.75 -4.79
C ASN A 61 11.80 -5.23 -5.19
N THR A 62 12.25 -5.50 -6.41
CA THR A 62 12.33 -6.85 -6.99
C THR A 62 13.59 -7.61 -6.62
N ASP A 63 14.57 -6.95 -6.00
CA ASP A 63 15.75 -7.60 -5.42
C ASP A 63 15.45 -8.13 -3.99
N GLY A 64 14.30 -7.73 -3.43
CA GLY A 64 13.85 -8.19 -2.11
C GLY A 64 14.26 -7.28 -0.97
N ASP A 65 14.88 -6.14 -1.28
CA ASP A 65 15.37 -5.21 -0.27
C ASP A 65 14.23 -4.44 0.39
N ILE A 66 14.43 -4.12 1.66
CA ILE A 66 13.57 -3.22 2.43
C ILE A 66 14.05 -1.76 2.23
N PRO A 67 13.23 -0.74 2.55
CA PRO A 67 13.68 0.65 2.50
C PRO A 67 14.96 0.88 3.32
N VAL A 68 15.93 1.58 2.73
CA VAL A 68 17.23 1.85 3.38
C VAL A 68 17.06 2.60 4.71
N THR A 69 16.16 3.59 4.73
CA THR A 69 15.78 4.31 5.95
C THR A 69 14.40 3.85 6.38
N LEU A 70 14.29 3.32 7.61
CA LEU A 70 13.03 2.84 8.16
C LEU A 70 12.54 3.73 9.30
N HIS A 71 11.24 4.01 9.29
CA HIS A 71 10.55 4.49 10.48
C HIS A 71 10.50 3.37 11.53
N THR A 72 10.63 3.73 12.81
CA THR A 72 10.72 2.78 13.94
C THR A 72 9.62 1.72 13.92
N ILE A 73 8.36 2.11 13.70
CA ILE A 73 7.21 1.18 13.62
C ILE A 73 7.40 0.12 12.52
N ILE A 74 7.92 0.52 11.35
CA ILE A 74 8.09 -0.40 10.23
C ILE A 74 9.28 -1.32 10.49
N ARG A 75 10.39 -0.77 10.99
CA ARG A 75 11.58 -1.55 11.37
C ARG A 75 11.23 -2.63 12.39
N ASP A 76 10.59 -2.25 13.49
CA ASP A 76 10.26 -3.18 14.58
C ASP A 76 9.38 -4.34 14.07
N ARG A 77 8.45 -4.07 13.15
CA ARG A 77 7.57 -5.11 12.59
C ARG A 77 8.25 -6.02 11.56
N ILE A 78 9.25 -5.53 10.83
CA ILE A 78 10.06 -6.36 9.95
C ILE A 78 10.97 -7.27 10.79
N GLU A 79 11.67 -6.69 11.77
CA GLU A 79 12.64 -7.41 12.60
C GLU A 79 11.99 -8.44 13.53
N ASN A 80 10.82 -8.12 14.08
CA ASN A 80 10.10 -9.01 15.02
C ASN A 80 9.00 -9.82 14.34
N MET A 81 9.01 -9.93 13.01
CA MET A 81 8.03 -10.77 12.29
C MET A 81 8.20 -12.25 12.69
N PRO A 82 7.13 -12.93 13.15
CA PRO A 82 7.20 -14.35 13.46
C PRO A 82 7.64 -15.17 12.24
N SER A 83 8.48 -16.19 12.44
CA SER A 83 8.93 -17.08 11.36
C SER A 83 7.77 -17.75 10.62
N SER A 84 6.67 -18.05 11.31
CA SER A 84 5.44 -18.57 10.69
C SER A 84 4.83 -17.63 9.67
N VAL A 85 4.93 -16.31 9.86
CA VAL A 85 4.46 -15.28 8.92
C VAL A 85 5.51 -15.07 7.84
N ARG A 86 6.78 -14.92 8.22
CA ARG A 86 7.90 -14.69 7.31
C ARG A 86 8.08 -15.82 6.30
N ASP A 87 8.09 -17.06 6.78
CA ASP A 87 8.39 -18.24 5.96
C ASP A 87 7.10 -18.84 5.34
N GLY A 88 5.93 -18.42 5.83
CA GLY A 88 4.62 -18.90 5.38
C GLY A 88 4.15 -18.36 4.02
N TYR A 89 4.80 -17.32 3.48
CA TYR A 89 4.46 -16.74 2.18
C TYR A 89 5.64 -16.82 1.21
N LYS A 90 5.49 -17.64 0.16
CA LYS A 90 6.57 -17.97 -0.80
C LYS A 90 6.60 -17.11 -2.07
N PHE A 91 5.58 -16.30 -2.31
CA PHE A 91 5.46 -15.48 -3.52
C PHE A 91 5.86 -14.02 -3.24
N THR A 92 7.04 -13.83 -2.64
CA THR A 92 7.60 -12.51 -2.35
C THR A 92 9.05 -12.44 -2.83
N TYR A 93 9.53 -11.22 -3.10
CA TYR A 93 10.96 -10.95 -3.25
C TYR A 93 11.64 -10.79 -1.89
N GLY A 94 10.90 -10.41 -0.84
CA GLY A 94 11.41 -10.23 0.51
C GLY A 94 10.34 -9.65 1.43
N ALA A 95 10.31 -10.08 2.69
CA ALA A 95 9.38 -9.52 3.67
C ALA A 95 9.73 -8.05 3.91
N GLY A 96 8.83 -7.15 3.50
CA GLY A 96 9.05 -5.70 3.59
C GLY A 96 9.43 -5.02 2.28
N SER A 97 9.66 -5.76 1.20
CA SER A 97 10.05 -5.19 -0.11
C SER A 97 8.86 -4.69 -0.96
N HIS A 98 7.64 -4.75 -0.43
CA HIS A 98 6.42 -4.48 -1.18
C HIS A 98 6.06 -2.98 -1.23
N ALA A 99 5.35 -2.59 -2.28
CA ALA A 99 4.95 -1.21 -2.56
C ALA A 99 4.26 -0.52 -1.36
N GLU A 100 3.35 -1.21 -0.65
CA GLU A 100 2.66 -0.63 0.50
C GLU A 100 3.61 -0.26 1.63
N VAL A 101 4.65 -1.06 1.88
CA VAL A 101 5.64 -0.81 2.93
C VAL A 101 6.47 0.42 2.57
N TYR A 102 6.92 0.54 1.32
CA TYR A 102 7.62 1.72 0.84
C TYR A 102 6.79 3.00 0.99
N SER A 103 5.55 2.99 0.50
CA SER A 103 4.68 4.17 0.53
C SER A 103 4.35 4.61 1.97
N LEU A 104 4.08 3.65 2.87
CA LEU A 104 3.74 3.94 4.26
C LEU A 104 4.97 4.39 5.06
N ASN A 105 6.12 3.75 4.84
CA ASN A 105 7.38 4.12 5.47
C ASN A 105 7.76 5.57 5.16
N GLN A 106 7.64 5.99 3.88
CA GLN A 106 7.88 7.37 3.49
C GLN A 106 6.91 8.35 4.18
N ALA A 107 5.63 8.01 4.27
CA ALA A 107 4.63 8.85 4.93
C ALA A 107 4.94 9.04 6.43
N LEU A 108 5.33 7.96 7.12
CA LEU A 108 5.69 7.97 8.53
C LEU A 108 6.96 8.79 8.79
N LEU A 109 8.01 8.62 7.96
CA LEU A 109 9.24 9.42 8.06
C LEU A 109 9.00 10.92 7.81
N ALA A 110 8.02 11.26 6.99
CA ALA A 110 7.70 12.65 6.70
C ALA A 110 6.83 13.32 7.77
N ASN A 111 6.12 12.55 8.60
CA ASN A 111 5.23 13.07 9.63
C ASN A 111 5.35 12.28 10.95
N HIS A 112 6.38 12.61 11.73
CA HIS A 112 6.68 11.95 13.01
C HIS A 112 5.58 12.11 14.09
N ASN A 113 4.64 13.04 13.90
CA ASN A 113 3.57 13.32 14.86
C ASN A 113 2.24 12.67 14.48
N ALA A 114 2.14 12.06 13.30
CA ALA A 114 0.92 11.45 12.82
C ALA A 114 0.63 10.12 13.52
N GLN A 115 -0.64 9.89 13.80
CA GLN A 115 -1.12 8.62 14.29
C GLN A 115 -1.36 7.64 13.13
N PRO A 116 -1.35 6.32 13.37
CA PRO A 116 -1.67 5.34 12.33
C PRO A 116 -3.01 5.60 11.63
N THR A 117 -3.99 6.10 12.38
CA THR A 117 -5.31 6.49 11.88
C THR A 117 -5.31 7.72 11.01
N ASP A 118 -4.20 8.44 10.86
CA ASP A 118 -4.08 9.63 10.00
C ASP A 118 -3.68 9.25 8.58
N PHE A 119 -3.23 8.01 8.38
CA PHE A 119 -2.86 7.51 7.07
C PHE A 119 -3.96 6.66 6.47
N ILE A 120 -4.05 6.65 5.14
CA ILE A 120 -4.79 5.65 4.38
C ILE A 120 -3.98 5.22 3.17
N THR A 121 -3.80 3.91 3.00
CA THR A 121 -3.01 3.33 1.90
C THR A 121 -3.94 2.72 0.85
N HIS A 122 -3.57 2.86 -0.42
CA HIS A 122 -4.21 2.23 -1.57
C HIS A 122 -3.17 1.51 -2.40
N VAL A 123 -3.45 0.26 -2.75
CA VAL A 123 -2.52 -0.58 -3.50
C VAL A 123 -3.22 -1.06 -4.76
N VAL A 124 -2.60 -0.80 -5.91
CA VAL A 124 -3.07 -1.25 -7.21
C VAL A 124 -2.02 -2.09 -7.89
N ARG A 125 -2.46 -2.88 -8.86
CA ARG A 125 -1.57 -3.59 -9.77
C ARG A 125 -0.88 -2.60 -10.69
N SER A 126 0.43 -2.75 -10.83
CA SER A 126 1.27 -2.07 -11.81
C SER A 126 0.99 -2.54 -13.26
N GLY A 127 0.52 -3.80 -13.43
CA GLY A 127 -0.18 -4.32 -14.63
C GLY A 127 0.31 -5.68 -15.21
N LYS A 128 -0.59 -6.49 -15.84
CA LYS A 128 -0.39 -7.40 -17.03
C LYS A 128 -1.55 -8.41 -17.28
N LYS A 129 -1.75 -8.77 -18.56
CA LYS A 129 -2.38 -9.96 -19.25
C LYS A 129 -3.66 -10.63 -18.71
N LEU A 130 -3.85 -10.73 -17.39
CA LEU A 130 -5.01 -11.37 -16.76
C LEU A 130 -5.94 -10.38 -16.07
N LYS A 131 -5.42 -9.25 -15.56
CA LYS A 131 -6.20 -8.15 -14.96
C LYS A 131 -5.58 -6.77 -15.26
N PRO A 132 -6.39 -5.71 -15.46
CA PRO A 132 -5.90 -4.36 -15.76
C PRO A 132 -5.00 -3.76 -14.66
N ALA A 133 -4.06 -2.91 -15.08
CA ALA A 133 -3.37 -2.00 -14.16
C ALA A 133 -4.38 -1.06 -13.48
N GLY A 134 -4.07 -0.57 -12.28
CA GLY A 134 -5.01 0.24 -11.49
C GLY A 134 -6.08 -0.56 -10.74
N MET A 135 -6.17 -1.88 -10.97
CA MET A 135 -7.04 -2.74 -10.16
C MET A 135 -6.43 -2.98 -8.78
N MET A 136 -7.25 -2.92 -7.74
CA MET A 136 -6.85 -3.22 -6.37
C MET A 136 -6.17 -4.57 -6.20
N MET A 137 -5.17 -4.59 -5.33
CA MET A 137 -4.43 -5.78 -4.94
C MET A 137 -4.72 -6.14 -3.48
N PRO A 138 -5.01 -7.41 -3.15
CA PRO A 138 -5.09 -7.83 -1.75
C PRO A 138 -3.72 -7.72 -1.10
N THR A 139 -3.67 -7.29 0.16
CA THR A 139 -2.45 -7.25 0.97
C THR A 139 -2.04 -8.66 1.37
N TYR A 140 -0.75 -8.96 1.20
CA TYR A 140 -0.16 -10.27 1.50
C TYR A 140 0.20 -10.43 2.98
N PRO A 141 0.43 -11.66 3.49
CA PRO A 141 0.67 -11.91 4.91
C PRO A 141 1.78 -11.05 5.54
N HIS A 142 2.93 -10.88 4.85
CA HIS A 142 4.02 -10.03 5.31
C HIS A 142 3.56 -8.59 5.50
N CYS A 143 2.89 -8.03 4.49
CA CYS A 143 2.44 -6.65 4.53
C CYS A 143 1.30 -6.45 5.52
N ASN A 144 0.35 -7.39 5.65
CA ASN A 144 -0.68 -7.33 6.67
C ASN A 144 -0.11 -7.24 8.08
N PHE A 145 0.98 -7.97 8.36
CA PHE A 145 1.68 -7.89 9.64
C PHE A 145 2.39 -6.53 9.79
N ILE A 146 3.17 -6.12 8.78
CA ILE A 146 3.93 -4.86 8.81
C ILE A 146 3.02 -3.64 8.90
N THR A 147 1.84 -3.69 8.32
CA THR A 147 0.91 -2.55 8.24
C THR A 147 -0.31 -2.70 9.14
N GLU A 148 -0.27 -3.62 10.11
CA GLU A 148 -1.33 -3.83 11.09
C GLU A 148 -1.73 -2.51 11.80
N GLY A 149 -3.01 -2.25 11.96
CA GLY A 149 -3.51 -1.02 12.59
C GLY A 149 -3.51 0.23 11.68
N PHE A 150 -2.97 0.16 10.46
CA PHE A 150 -3.11 1.22 9.46
C PHE A 150 -4.37 1.02 8.60
N GLU A 151 -4.95 2.12 8.11
CA GLU A 151 -6.14 2.07 7.27
C GLU A 151 -5.78 1.73 5.82
N PHE A 152 -6.36 0.67 5.28
CA PHE A 152 -6.29 0.37 3.85
C PHE A 152 -7.62 0.68 3.17
N SER A 153 -7.51 1.30 2.00
CA SER A 153 -8.66 1.53 1.13
C SER A 153 -9.03 0.25 0.39
N SER A 154 -9.72 -0.69 1.07
CA SER A 154 -10.31 -1.86 0.41
C SER A 154 -11.53 -1.47 -0.42
N GLU A 155 -11.74 -2.11 -1.57
CA GLU A 155 -13.10 -2.23 -2.10
C GLU A 155 -13.93 -2.91 -1.01
N VAL A 156 -15.05 -2.27 -0.67
CA VAL A 156 -16.13 -2.98 -0.01
C VAL A 156 -16.40 -4.20 -0.90
N ARG A 157 -16.11 -5.42 -0.44
CA ARG A 157 -16.62 -6.63 -1.08
C ARG A 157 -18.09 -6.36 -1.35
N LYS A 158 -18.54 -6.36 -2.62
CA LYS A 158 -19.96 -6.54 -2.89
C LYS A 158 -20.35 -7.83 -2.17
N ILE A 159 -21.07 -7.69 -1.07
CA ILE A 159 -21.75 -8.82 -0.45
C ILE A 159 -22.88 -9.16 -1.41
N GLY A 160 -22.73 -10.30 -2.10
CA GLY A 160 -23.81 -10.99 -2.82
C GLY A 160 -24.08 -10.53 -4.25
N LYS A 161 -23.93 -11.45 -5.20
CA LYS A 161 -25.06 -12.34 -5.53
C LYS A 161 -24.62 -13.77 -5.25
#